data_AF-A0A927FC62-F1
#
_entry.id   AF-A0A927FC62-F1
#
_cell.length_a   1.000
_cell.length_b   1.000
_cell.length_c   1.000
_cell.angle_alpha   90.00
_cell.angle_beta   90.00
_cell.angle_gamma   90.00
#
_symmetry.space_group_name_H-M   'P 1'
#
loop_
_entity.id
_entity.type
_entity.pdbx_description
1 polymer ?
#
loop_
_entity_poly.entity_id
_entity_poly.type
_entity_poly.pdbx_seq_one_letter_code
_entity_poly.pdbx_strand_id
1 'polypeptide(L)'
;MNGEEIVFWPESVSPAAYSAFRIPTSAPQTHRAIDEIPLEELQNATLDTLEKYISFPHDELKREVAKQFGISRLGKNVTSRLDEALGLLRNAGKVEQDEELVKLR
;
A
#
# COMPACT_ATOMS: atom_id res chain seq x y z
N MET A 1 12.04 -11.53 14.51
CA MET A 1 12.96 -10.38 14.52
C MET A 1 12.09 -9.17 14.29
N ASN A 2 11.92 -8.30 15.27
CA ASN A 2 11.29 -7.00 15.05
C ASN A 2 12.37 -6.11 14.46
N GLY A 3 12.60 -6.25 13.15
CA GLY A 3 13.40 -5.28 12.41
C GLY A 3 12.48 -4.10 12.14
N GLU A 4 12.76 -2.95 12.76
CA GLU A 4 12.09 -1.71 12.37
C GLU A 4 12.39 -1.47 10.87
N GLU A 5 11.35 -1.24 10.07
CA GLU A 5 11.50 -0.85 8.68
C GLU A 5 12.20 0.52 8.64
N ILE A 6 13.34 0.60 7.94
CA ILE A 6 14.10 1.85 7.78
C ILE A 6 13.82 2.40 6.39
N VAL A 7 13.15 3.55 6.34
CA VAL A 7 12.87 4.27 5.09
C VAL A 7 13.74 5.52 5.02
N PHE A 8 14.52 5.64 3.94
CA PHE A 8 15.36 6.80 3.68
C PHE A 8 14.59 7.86 2.89
N TRP A 9 14.32 8.99 3.53
CA TRP A 9 13.62 10.12 2.93
C TRP A 9 14.61 11.20 2.50
N PRO A 10 14.42 11.83 1.32
CA PRO A 10 15.13 13.06 0.99
C PRO A 10 14.87 14.14 2.05
N GLU A 11 15.85 15.00 2.33
CA GLU A 11 15.71 16.08 3.33
C GLU A 11 14.53 17.03 3.03
N SER A 12 14.13 17.15 1.76
CA SER A 12 13.01 17.97 1.32
C SER A 12 11.63 17.32 1.52
N VAL A 13 11.57 16.05 1.93
CA VAL A 13 10.33 15.29 2.07
C VAL A 13 10.07 15.00 3.55
N SER A 14 8.96 15.52 4.06
CA SER A 14 8.44 15.14 5.38
C SER A 14 7.70 13.80 5.27
N PRO A 15 8.13 12.74 5.97
CA PRO A 15 7.45 11.43 5.94
C PRO A 15 5.98 11.55 6.36
N ALA A 16 5.70 12.35 7.39
CA ALA A 16 4.34 12.55 7.91
C ALA A 16 3.39 13.28 6.95
N ALA A 17 3.93 13.98 5.94
CA ALA A 17 3.15 14.69 4.93
C ALA A 17 3.17 13.99 3.57
N TYR A 18 3.85 12.85 3.45
CA TYR A 18 4.00 12.15 2.19
C TYR A 18 2.73 11.37 1.83
N SER A 19 1.99 11.87 0.85
CA SER A 19 0.72 11.29 0.38
C SER A 19 0.79 10.70 -1.03
N ALA A 20 1.99 10.55 -1.59
CA ALA A 20 2.21 10.02 -2.94
C ALA A 20 2.66 8.55 -2.90
N PHE A 21 2.72 7.92 -4.08
CA PHE A 21 3.32 6.59 -4.27
C PHE A 21 3.92 6.51 -5.67
N ARG A 22 4.94 5.66 -5.84
CA ARG A 22 5.69 5.55 -7.10
C ARG A 22 5.19 4.36 -7.90
N ILE A 23 4.58 4.66 -9.04
CA ILE A 23 4.15 3.70 -10.06
C ILE A 23 5.35 3.36 -10.97
N PRO A 24 5.62 2.08 -11.29
CA PRO A 24 6.67 1.71 -12.21
C PRO A 24 6.36 2.22 -13.63
N THR A 25 7.42 2.55 -14.36
CA THR A 25 7.36 2.90 -15.78
C THR A 25 7.64 1.66 -16.64
N SER A 26 7.74 1.81 -17.97
CA SER A 26 8.21 0.75 -18.86
C SER A 26 9.66 0.33 -18.62
N ALA A 27 10.44 1.12 -17.87
CA ALA A 27 11.85 0.84 -17.62
C ALA A 27 12.02 -0.17 -16.46
N PRO A 28 12.69 -1.32 -16.66
CA PRO A 28 12.74 -2.41 -15.67
C PRO A 28 13.24 -2.00 -14.27
N GLN A 29 14.19 -1.06 -14.20
CA GLN A 29 14.75 -0.57 -12.94
C GLN A 29 13.77 0.21 -12.06
N THR A 30 12.60 0.57 -12.60
CA THR A 30 11.55 1.25 -11.83
C THR A 30 10.60 0.26 -11.15
N HIS A 31 10.67 -1.03 -11.52
CA HIS A 31 9.98 -2.08 -10.80
C HIS A 31 10.72 -2.41 -9.51
N ARG A 32 9.94 -2.58 -8.44
CA ARG A 32 10.45 -2.86 -7.09
C ARG A 32 9.82 -4.13 -6.57
N ALA A 33 10.60 -4.94 -5.86
CA ALA A 33 10.03 -6.01 -5.06
C ALA A 33 9.13 -5.41 -3.98
N ILE A 34 8.13 -6.18 -3.51
CA ILE A 34 7.24 -5.67 -2.46
C ILE A 34 8.03 -5.20 -1.23
N ASP A 35 9.13 -5.87 -0.91
CA ASP A 35 10.00 -5.56 0.23
C ASP A 35 10.76 -4.22 0.11
N GLU A 36 10.81 -3.64 -1.09
CA GLU A 36 11.44 -2.35 -1.39
C GLU A 36 10.42 -1.21 -1.50
N ILE A 37 9.12 -1.52 -1.30
CA ILE A 37 8.04 -0.54 -1.30
C ILE A 37 7.72 -0.21 0.16
N PRO A 38 7.91 1.04 0.62
CA PRO A 38 7.57 1.44 1.98
C PRO A 38 6.09 1.21 2.28
N LEU A 39 5.76 0.88 3.54
CA LEU A 39 4.36 0.75 3.96
C LEU A 39 3.56 2.03 3.68
N GLU A 40 4.17 3.22 3.81
CA GLU A 40 3.51 4.49 3.51
C GLU A 40 3.04 4.57 2.05
N GLU A 41 3.82 4.05 1.10
CA GLU A 41 3.40 4.00 -0.30
C GLU A 41 2.23 3.03 -0.52
N LEU A 42 2.25 1.87 0.15
CA LEU A 42 1.14 0.91 0.09
C LEU A 42 -0.14 1.49 0.70
N GLN A 43 -0.01 2.23 1.81
CA GLN A 43 -1.13 2.94 2.45
C GLN A 43 -1.70 4.01 1.51
N ASN A 44 -0.84 4.84 0.91
CA ASN A 44 -1.26 5.89 -0.01
C ASN A 44 -1.96 5.32 -1.25
N ALA A 45 -1.42 4.26 -1.85
CA ALA A 45 -2.08 3.59 -2.99
C ALA A 45 -3.42 2.94 -2.60
N THR A 46 -3.52 2.41 -1.37
CA THR A 46 -4.78 1.86 -0.84
C THR A 46 -5.84 2.95 -0.69
N LEU A 47 -5.48 4.11 -0.12
CA LEU A 47 -6.40 5.24 0.03
C LEU A 47 -6.84 5.78 -1.34
N ASP A 48 -5.90 6.00 -2.26
CA ASP A 48 -6.21 6.43 -3.64
C ASP A 48 -7.14 5.45 -4.36
N THR A 49 -7.00 4.13 -4.14
CA THR A 49 -7.92 3.13 -4.70
C THR A 49 -9.31 3.26 -4.08
N LEU A 50 -9.41 3.39 -2.76
CA LEU A 50 -10.69 3.49 -2.07
C LEU A 50 -11.41 4.82 -2.35
N GLU A 51 -10.69 5.91 -2.59
CA GLU A 51 -11.27 7.18 -3.02
C GLU A 51 -11.99 7.06 -4.38
N LYS A 52 -11.50 6.20 -5.28
CA LYS A 52 -12.09 5.97 -6.60
C LYS A 52 -13.33 5.09 -6.57
N TYR A 53 -13.38 4.11 -5.66
CA TYR A 53 -14.42 3.06 -5.66
C TYR A 53 -15.33 3.06 -4.43
N ILE A 54 -15.07 3.91 -3.43
CA ILE A 54 -15.81 4.09 -2.16
C ILE A 54 -15.73 2.87 -1.22
N SER A 55 -16.01 1.68 -1.73
CA SER A 55 -15.90 0.39 -1.04
C SER A 55 -15.36 -0.66 -1.99
N PHE A 56 -14.54 -1.58 -1.49
CA PHE A 56 -13.88 -2.57 -2.32
C PHE A 56 -13.74 -3.92 -1.58
N PRO A 57 -13.98 -5.07 -2.24
CA PRO A 57 -13.75 -6.38 -1.64
C PRO A 57 -12.29 -6.52 -1.21
N HIS A 58 -12.04 -7.04 -0.01
CA HIS A 58 -10.69 -7.07 0.60
C HIS A 58 -9.62 -7.69 -0.31
N ASP A 59 -9.92 -8.86 -0.89
CA ASP A 59 -8.97 -9.57 -1.74
C ASP A 59 -8.81 -8.91 -3.12
N GLU A 60 -9.85 -8.26 -3.63
CA GLU A 60 -9.76 -7.48 -4.86
C GLU A 60 -8.93 -6.23 -4.63
N LEU A 61 -9.07 -5.58 -3.48
CA LEU A 61 -8.34 -4.35 -3.14
C LEU A 61 -6.85 -4.61 -3.16
N LYS A 62 -6.43 -5.72 -2.54
CA LYS A 62 -5.03 -6.14 -2.56
C LYS A 62 -4.51 -6.39 -3.97
N ARG A 63 -5.33 -6.97 -4.85
CA ARG A 63 -4.95 -7.18 -6.27
C ARG A 63 -4.78 -5.85 -7.00
N GLU A 64 -5.73 -4.94 -6.82
CA GLU A 64 -5.70 -3.65 -7.52
C GLU A 64 -4.54 -2.78 -7.02
N VAL A 65 -4.29 -2.74 -5.71
CA VAL A 65 -3.12 -2.03 -5.14
C VAL A 65 -1.82 -2.65 -5.63
N ALA A 66 -1.65 -3.98 -5.59
CA ALA A 66 -0.43 -4.64 -6.07
C ALA A 66 -0.14 -4.34 -7.55
N LYS A 67 -1.20 -4.28 -8.37
CA LYS A 67 -1.10 -3.96 -9.80
C LYS A 67 -0.58 -2.55 -10.05
N GLN A 68 -0.88 -1.57 -9.19
CA GLN A 68 -0.32 -0.22 -9.28
C GLN A 68 1.21 -0.21 -9.14
N PHE A 69 1.79 -1.21 -8.48
CA PHE A 69 3.23 -1.38 -8.34
C PHE A 69 3.83 -2.37 -9.36
N GLY A 70 3.06 -2.78 -10.37
CA GLY A 70 3.50 -3.75 -11.38
C GLY A 70 3.67 -5.17 -10.84
N ILE A 71 3.08 -5.49 -9.68
CA ILE A 71 3.13 -6.83 -9.08
C ILE A 71 1.92 -7.63 -9.54
N SER A 72 2.15 -8.65 -10.36
CA SER A 72 1.09 -9.47 -10.95
C SER A 72 0.66 -10.65 -10.08
N ARG A 73 1.51 -11.13 -9.17
CA ARG A 73 1.25 -12.30 -8.33
C ARG A 73 1.15 -11.93 -6.85
N LEU A 74 -0.01 -12.18 -6.25
CA LEU A 74 -0.21 -12.10 -4.80
C LEU A 74 0.33 -13.36 -4.10
N GLY A 75 1.64 -13.43 -3.94
CA GLY A 75 2.28 -14.42 -3.06
C GLY A 75 2.11 -14.05 -1.59
N LYS A 76 2.41 -14.99 -0.68
CA LYS A 76 2.30 -14.80 0.78
C LYS A 76 2.94 -13.50 1.27
N ASN A 77 4.13 -13.17 0.75
CA ASN A 77 4.83 -11.94 1.16
C ASN A 77 4.09 -10.67 0.74
N VAL A 78 3.61 -10.63 -0.51
CA VAL A 78 2.84 -9.48 -1.03
C VAL A 78 1.56 -9.29 -0.23
N THR A 79 0.82 -10.38 0.02
CA THR A 79 -0.40 -10.33 0.82
C THR A 79 -0.13 -9.83 2.23
N SER A 80 0.93 -10.33 2.89
CA SER A 80 1.29 -9.93 4.25
C SER A 80 1.60 -8.43 4.36
N ARG A 81 2.37 -7.88 3.41
CA ARG A 81 2.73 -6.44 3.37
C ARG A 81 1.50 -5.55 3.14
N LEU A 82 0.56 -6.00 2.31
CA LEU A 82 -0.69 -5.27 2.07
C LEU A 82 -1.64 -5.35 3.27
N ASP A 83 -1.73 -6.52 3.91
CA ASP A 83 -2.52 -6.68 5.14
C ASP A 83 -1.95 -5.82 6.29
N GLU A 84 -0.62 -5.68 6.36
CA GLU A 84 0.07 -4.78 7.29
C GLU A 84 -0.27 -3.30 7.03
N ALA A 85 -0.17 -2.85 5.79
CA ALA A 85 -0.55 -1.48 5.39
C ALA A 85 -2.03 -1.17 5.72
N LEU A 86 -2.94 -2.12 5.45
CA LEU A 86 -4.35 -2.02 5.84
C LEU A 86 -4.52 -1.96 7.36
N GLY A 87 -3.74 -2.75 8.11
CA GLY A 87 -3.71 -2.71 9.57
C GLY A 87 -3.33 -1.34 10.12
N LEU A 88 -2.30 -0.72 9.55
CA LEU A 88 -1.89 0.63 9.92
C LEU A 88 -2.97 1.67 9.61
N LEU A 89 -3.63 1.58 8.45
CA LEU A 89 -4.74 2.48 8.10
C LEU A 89 -5.95 2.33 9.03
N ARG A 90 -6.30 1.09 9.41
CA ARG A 90 -7.39 0.85 10.38
C ARG A 90 -7.05 1.43 11.74
N ASN A 91 -5.83 1.19 12.23
CA ASN A 91 -5.37 1.71 13.51
C ASN A 91 -5.33 3.25 13.53
N ALA A 92 -5.03 3.87 12.39
CA ALA A 92 -5.09 5.32 12.20
C ALA A 92 -6.52 5.87 11.98
N GLY A 93 -7.54 5.01 11.95
CA GLY A 93 -8.94 5.39 11.74
C GLY A 93 -9.22 5.93 10.33
N LYS A 94 -8.41 5.57 9.33
CA LYS A 94 -8.57 6.02 7.94
C LYS A 94 -9.49 5.13 7.11
N VAL A 95 -9.55 3.85 7.47
CA VAL A 95 -10.39 2.86 6.79
C VAL A 95 -11.16 2.04 7.80
N GLU A 96 -12.33 1.56 7.39
CA GLU A 96 -13.11 0.54 8.08
C GLU A 96 -13.11 -0.73 7.23
N GLN A 97 -13.07 -1.88 7.90
CA GLN A 97 -13.07 -3.18 7.27
C GLN A 97 -14.04 -4.09 8.02
N ASP A 98 -14.92 -4.76 7.27
CA ASP A 98 -15.70 -5.90 7.74
C ASP A 98 -15.18 -7.20 7.10
N GLU A 99 -15.96 -8.29 7.15
CA GLU A 99 -15.56 -9.58 6.61
C GLU A 99 -15.40 -9.59 5.08
N GLU A 100 -16.08 -8.68 4.36
CA GLU A 100 -16.14 -8.67 2.90
C GLU A 100 -15.48 -7.43 2.30
N LEU A 101 -15.72 -6.25 2.88
CA LEU A 101 -15.42 -4.96 2.29
C LEU A 101 -14.45 -4.14 3.13
N VAL A 102 -13.65 -3.35 2.42
CA VAL A 102 -12.88 -2.23 2.97
C VAL A 102 -13.42 -0.94 2.37
N LYS A 103 -13.57 0.10 3.20
CA LYS A 103 -14.06 1.42 2.80
C LYS A 103 -13.33 2.53 3.55
N LEU A 104 -13.38 3.75 3.03
CA LEU A 104 -12.94 4.93 3.76
C LEU A 104 -13.84 5.18 4.98
N ARG A 105 -13.26 5.70 6.05
CA ARG A 105 -14.00 6.16 7.24
C ARG A 105 -14.47 7.60 7.08
#